data_AF-A0A6A4GXX0-F1
#
_entry.id   AF-A0A6A4GXX0-F1
#
_cell.length_a   1.000
_cell.length_b   1.000
_cell.length_c   1.000
_cell.angle_alpha   90.00
_cell.angle_beta   90.00
_cell.angle_gamma   90.00
#
_symmetry.space_group_name_H-M   'P 1'
#
loop_
_entity.id
_entity.type
_entity.pdbx_description
1 polymer ?
#
loop_
_entity_poly.entity_id
_entity_poly.type
_entity_poly.pdbx_seq_one_letter_code
_entity_poly.pdbx_strand_id
1 'polypeptide(L)'
;MDSDELLRLRNMCGKFRILVIGRANAGKTTICQMMCNTEDPPIVHDRNGNKIEVLPSAERGIHDINNEITYKANPGFVFHDSGGFESGSSEEIKTVHAFIKARSEVNTLKEQLHAIWICFPVDEDRPLLPTEMDFFKEGTHSVPVIAVFTKCDALRTKITKELRDKGITNRMEMKKLLPDHVKKYLDGLVDRVKIEASFKPKGFVFMEGLERAQPQCAALIEKTSNAIDNIVLQLLLVTVQQCNLNLTIKSAMKYFVTLRGC
;
A
#
# COMPACT_ATOMS: atom_id res chain seq x y z
N MET A 1 -13.81 -11.48 -21.44
CA MET A 1 -13.91 -10.02 -21.51
C MET A 1 -12.87 -9.52 -22.47
N ASP A 2 -13.29 -8.87 -23.54
CA ASP A 2 -12.40 -8.27 -24.53
C ASP A 2 -11.81 -6.94 -23.99
N SER A 3 -10.71 -6.46 -24.58
CA SER A 3 -10.02 -5.22 -24.21
C SER A 3 -10.95 -4.01 -24.19
N ASP A 4 -11.91 -3.94 -25.12
CA ASP A 4 -12.86 -2.83 -25.22
C ASP A 4 -13.88 -2.81 -24.07
N GLU A 5 -14.25 -3.98 -23.56
CA GLU A 5 -15.19 -4.13 -22.45
C GLU A 5 -14.53 -3.71 -21.12
N LEU A 6 -13.26 -4.05 -20.93
CA LEU A 6 -12.42 -3.58 -19.82
C LEU A 6 -12.23 -2.06 -19.84
N LEU A 7 -12.04 -1.47 -21.02
CA LEU A 7 -11.93 -0.01 -21.20
C LEU A 7 -13.24 0.71 -20.88
N ARG A 8 -14.38 0.14 -21.28
CA ARG A 8 -15.71 0.68 -20.91
C ARG A 8 -15.93 0.62 -19.41
N LEU A 9 -15.63 -0.50 -18.76
CA LEU A 9 -15.69 -0.63 -17.30
C LEU A 9 -14.79 0.40 -16.60
N ARG A 10 -13.56 0.60 -17.09
CA ARG A 10 -12.66 1.64 -16.57
C ARG A 10 -13.23 3.05 -16.74
N ASN A 11 -13.82 3.36 -17.89
CA ASN A 11 -14.44 4.68 -18.13
C ASN A 11 -15.67 4.91 -17.25
N MET A 12 -16.43 3.85 -16.94
CA MET A 12 -17.60 3.91 -16.06
C MET A 12 -17.20 4.01 -14.58
N CYS A 13 -16.27 3.17 -14.12
CA CYS A 13 -15.90 3.03 -12.71
C CYS A 13 -14.77 3.97 -12.26
N GLY A 14 -14.00 4.53 -13.20
CA GLY A 14 -12.98 5.54 -12.94
C GLY A 14 -11.64 4.96 -12.50
N LYS A 15 -11.09 5.49 -11.40
CA LYS A 15 -9.79 5.10 -10.83
C LYS A 15 -10.00 4.25 -9.59
N PHE A 16 -9.07 3.36 -9.29
CA PHE A 16 -9.10 2.57 -8.07
C PHE A 16 -8.45 3.35 -6.91
N ARG A 17 -9.20 3.62 -5.84
CA ARG A 17 -8.79 4.51 -4.74
C ARG A 17 -8.40 3.73 -3.49
N ILE A 18 -7.20 4.02 -2.99
CA ILE A 18 -6.62 3.33 -1.84
C ILE A 18 -6.20 4.36 -0.80
N LEU A 19 -6.55 4.12 0.46
CA LEU A 19 -6.04 4.89 1.59
C LEU A 19 -4.85 4.13 2.17
N VAL A 20 -3.69 4.75 2.18
CA VAL A 20 -2.46 4.20 2.74
C VAL A 20 -2.24 4.85 4.11
N ILE A 21 -2.31 4.02 5.14
CA ILE A 21 -2.22 4.40 6.54
C ILE A 21 -0.88 3.91 7.09
N GLY A 22 -0.29 4.67 8.01
CA GLY A 22 0.86 4.22 8.80
C GLY A 22 1.66 5.40 9.31
N ARG A 23 2.45 5.18 10.36
CA ARG A 23 3.38 6.20 10.90
C ARG A 23 4.34 6.75 9.84
N ALA A 24 5.03 7.84 10.14
CA ALA A 24 6.07 8.29 9.23
C ALA A 24 7.15 7.22 9.05
N ASN A 25 7.77 7.22 7.87
CA ASN A 25 8.73 6.20 7.49
C ASN A 25 8.19 4.75 7.54
N ALA A 26 6.86 4.54 7.54
CA ALA A 26 6.26 3.20 7.44
C ALA A 26 6.38 2.58 6.03
N GLY A 27 6.94 3.28 5.05
CA GLY A 27 7.07 2.80 3.66
C GLY A 27 5.86 3.08 2.76
N LYS A 28 4.97 4.01 3.14
CA LYS A 28 3.75 4.36 2.39
C LYS A 28 4.03 4.77 0.94
N THR A 29 4.92 5.75 0.74
CA THR A 29 5.31 6.23 -0.59
C THR A 29 5.97 5.11 -1.42
N THR A 30 6.86 4.34 -0.78
CA THR A 30 7.55 3.21 -1.43
C THR A 30 6.55 2.17 -1.94
N ILE A 31 5.52 1.80 -1.17
CA ILE A 31 4.47 0.90 -1.63
C ILE A 31 3.72 1.48 -2.83
N CYS A 32 3.37 2.76 -2.80
CA CYS A 32 2.67 3.39 -3.92
C CYS A 32 3.52 3.37 -5.21
N GLN A 33 4.82 3.68 -5.08
CA GLN A 33 5.80 3.62 -6.16
C GLN A 33 5.97 2.19 -6.72
N MET A 34 6.12 1.19 -5.85
CA MET A 34 6.17 -0.23 -6.23
C MET A 34 4.91 -0.65 -7.00
N MET A 35 3.74 -0.27 -6.48
CA MET A 35 2.45 -0.56 -7.10
C MET A 35 2.26 0.10 -8.47
N CYS A 36 2.95 1.22 -8.69
CA CYS A 36 2.94 1.94 -9.96
C CYS A 36 4.12 1.56 -10.86
N ASN A 37 5.01 0.67 -10.40
CA ASN A 37 6.25 0.29 -11.08
C ASN A 37 7.06 1.51 -11.54
N THR A 38 7.28 2.47 -10.63
CA THR A 38 8.00 3.71 -10.92
C THR A 38 8.78 4.20 -9.70
N GLU A 39 9.86 4.93 -9.95
CA GLU A 39 10.61 5.71 -8.96
C GLU A 39 10.32 7.21 -9.08
N ASP A 40 9.48 7.61 -10.04
CA ASP A 40 9.09 9.00 -10.24
C ASP A 40 8.41 9.58 -8.98
N PRO A 41 8.56 10.88 -8.72
CA PRO A 41 7.83 11.54 -7.65
C PRO A 41 6.31 11.52 -7.92
N PRO A 42 5.49 11.47 -6.86
CA PRO A 42 4.05 11.54 -6.99
C PRO A 42 3.58 12.88 -7.56
N ILE A 43 2.41 12.87 -8.19
CA ILE A 43 1.64 14.07 -8.52
C ILE A 43 0.48 14.17 -7.53
N VAL A 44 0.49 15.23 -6.73
CA VAL A 44 -0.54 15.52 -5.73
C VAL A 44 -1.53 16.53 -6.30
N HIS A 45 -2.82 16.24 -6.14
CA HIS A 45 -3.91 17.15 -6.49
C HIS A 45 -4.73 17.49 -5.25
N ASP A 46 -5.16 18.74 -5.12
CA ASP A 46 -6.12 19.15 -4.10
C ASP A 46 -7.52 18.59 -4.38
N ARG A 47 -8.47 18.89 -3.50
CA ARG A 47 -9.89 18.48 -3.66
C ARG A 47 -10.57 19.04 -4.91
N ASN A 48 -10.04 20.12 -5.47
CA ASN A 48 -10.55 20.75 -6.68
C ASN A 48 -9.88 20.20 -7.96
N GLY A 49 -8.92 19.27 -7.81
CA GLY A 49 -8.15 18.71 -8.92
C GLY A 49 -6.97 19.58 -9.36
N ASN A 50 -6.62 20.64 -8.62
CA ASN A 50 -5.45 21.45 -8.93
C ASN A 50 -4.19 20.73 -8.48
N LYS A 51 -3.17 20.72 -9.34
CA LYS A 51 -1.86 20.17 -8.99
C LYS A 51 -1.21 21.03 -7.90
N ILE A 52 -0.75 20.39 -6.83
CA ILE A 52 0.00 21.01 -5.74
C ILE A 52 1.49 20.73 -5.97
N GLU A 53 2.32 21.76 -5.88
CA GLU A 53 3.77 21.58 -5.83
C GLU A 53 4.19 21.14 -4.42
N VAL A 54 4.59 19.88 -4.29
CA VAL A 54 5.13 19.34 -3.04
C VAL A 54 6.64 19.49 -3.09
N LEU A 55 7.19 20.41 -2.28
CA LEU A 55 8.64 20.53 -2.12
C LEU A 55 9.17 19.31 -1.35
N PRO A 56 10.29 18.69 -1.77
CA PRO A 56 10.87 17.52 -1.09
C PRO A 56 11.19 17.76 0.40
N SER A 57 11.51 19.01 0.79
CA SER A 57 11.75 19.39 2.18
C SER A 57 10.47 19.65 2.99
N ALA A 58 9.30 19.68 2.32
CA ALA A 58 7.98 19.91 2.92
C ALA A 58 7.15 18.62 3.05
N GLU A 59 7.73 17.45 2.74
CA GLU A 59 7.13 16.11 2.95
C GLU A 59 6.67 15.84 4.41
N ARG A 60 6.95 16.75 5.35
CA ARG A 60 6.60 16.61 6.77
C ARG A 60 5.44 17.50 7.23
N GLY A 61 4.94 18.42 6.42
CA GLY A 61 4.12 19.54 6.93
C GLY A 61 2.70 19.73 6.35
N ILE A 62 2.37 19.15 5.20
CA ILE A 62 1.08 19.42 4.52
C ILE A 62 0.50 18.12 3.91
N HIS A 63 0.21 17.14 4.75
CA HIS A 63 -0.55 15.95 4.33
C HIS A 63 -2.03 16.18 4.61
N ASP A 64 -2.80 16.61 3.61
CA ASP A 64 -4.26 16.50 3.65
C ASP A 64 -4.65 15.14 3.05
N ILE A 65 -5.27 14.28 3.87
CA ILE A 65 -5.79 12.96 3.47
C ILE A 65 -6.77 13.04 2.28
N ASN A 66 -7.36 14.22 2.04
CA ASN A 66 -8.26 14.44 0.92
C ASN A 66 -7.55 14.70 -0.41
N ASN A 67 -6.25 14.99 -0.39
CA ASN A 67 -5.47 15.16 -1.60
C ASN A 67 -5.34 13.82 -2.34
N GLU A 68 -5.36 13.87 -3.66
CA GLU A 68 -5.17 12.72 -4.53
C GLU A 68 -3.71 12.58 -4.93
N ILE A 69 -3.10 11.46 -4.57
CA ILE A 69 -1.75 11.10 -4.97
C ILE A 69 -1.83 10.16 -6.17
N THR A 70 -1.17 10.52 -7.27
CA THR A 70 -1.18 9.75 -8.52
C THR A 70 0.21 9.63 -9.11
N TYR A 71 0.43 8.61 -9.94
CA TYR A 71 1.69 8.39 -10.64
C TYR A 71 1.44 8.30 -12.15
N LYS A 72 2.28 8.95 -12.97
CA LYS A 72 2.13 8.91 -14.43
C LYS A 72 2.23 7.49 -15.00
N ALA A 73 3.10 6.67 -14.40
CA ALA A 73 3.32 5.29 -14.79
C ALA A 73 2.05 4.43 -14.64
N ASN A 74 1.16 4.81 -13.71
CA ASN A 74 -0.06 4.08 -13.41
C ASN A 74 -1.19 5.04 -13.01
N PRO A 75 -1.86 5.67 -14.00
CA PRO A 75 -2.91 6.64 -13.74
C PRO A 75 -4.23 5.99 -13.30
N GLY A 76 -4.29 4.65 -13.25
CA GLY A 76 -5.47 3.91 -12.82
C GLY A 76 -5.63 3.86 -11.30
N PHE A 77 -4.57 4.13 -10.53
CA PHE A 77 -4.65 4.27 -9.09
C PHE A 77 -4.75 5.73 -8.65
N VAL A 78 -5.47 5.94 -7.55
CA VAL A 78 -5.34 7.12 -6.70
C VAL A 78 -5.04 6.64 -5.29
N PHE A 79 -4.04 7.24 -4.67
CA PHE A 79 -3.69 7.01 -3.28
C PHE A 79 -4.09 8.22 -2.45
N HIS A 80 -4.50 7.96 -1.23
CA HIS A 80 -4.66 8.95 -0.17
C HIS A 80 -3.66 8.58 0.93
N ASP A 81 -2.91 9.56 1.44
CA ASP A 81 -1.95 9.36 2.53
C ASP A 81 -2.55 9.89 3.83
N SER A 82 -2.49 9.09 4.90
CA SER A 82 -2.93 9.51 6.24
C SER A 82 -2.01 10.53 6.92
N GLY A 83 -0.82 10.80 6.37
CA GLY A 83 0.10 11.82 6.89
C GLY A 83 1.01 11.40 8.05
N GLY A 84 0.91 10.15 8.53
CA GLY A 84 1.71 9.65 9.65
C GLY A 84 1.04 9.78 11.03
N PHE A 85 1.02 8.70 11.83
CA PHE A 85 0.57 8.71 13.22
C PHE A 85 1.64 9.19 14.23
N GLU A 86 2.46 10.19 13.87
CA GLU A 86 3.70 10.50 14.61
C GLU A 86 3.46 11.03 16.04
N SER A 87 2.27 11.55 16.32
CA SER A 87 2.06 12.39 17.52
C SER A 87 1.49 11.65 18.73
N GLY A 88 1.06 10.38 18.58
CA GLY A 88 0.24 9.74 19.61
C GLY A 88 -1.15 10.41 19.81
N SER A 89 -1.53 11.30 18.89
CA SER A 89 -2.75 12.09 18.98
C SER A 89 -3.95 11.26 18.51
N SER A 90 -5.04 11.29 19.28
CA SER A 90 -6.31 10.66 18.89
C SER A 90 -6.95 11.33 17.67
N GLU A 91 -6.51 12.54 17.36
CA GLU A 91 -7.01 13.45 16.33
C GLU A 91 -6.73 12.93 14.92
N GLU A 92 -5.55 12.36 14.68
CA GLU A 92 -5.15 11.77 13.39
C GLU A 92 -6.05 10.56 13.07
N ILE A 93 -6.28 9.68 14.04
CA ILE A 93 -7.16 8.51 13.89
C ILE A 93 -8.61 8.94 13.63
N LYS A 94 -9.11 9.93 14.38
CA LYS A 94 -10.45 10.51 14.13
C LYS A 94 -10.57 11.09 12.72
N THR A 95 -9.54 11.78 12.25
CA THR A 95 -9.49 12.34 10.88
C THR A 95 -9.56 11.23 9.84
N VAL A 96 -8.83 10.13 10.05
CA VAL A 96 -8.87 8.94 9.19
C VAL A 96 -10.27 8.30 9.16
N HIS A 97 -10.90 8.05 10.32
CA HIS A 97 -12.25 7.46 10.34
C HIS A 97 -13.30 8.41 9.76
N ALA A 98 -13.19 9.72 9.98
CA ALA A 98 -14.06 10.72 9.35
C ALA A 98 -13.92 10.71 7.82
N PHE A 99 -12.70 10.60 7.30
CA PHE A 99 -12.45 10.47 5.86
C PHE A 99 -13.05 9.17 5.30
N ILE A 100 -12.84 8.03 5.96
CA ILE A 100 -13.41 6.74 5.53
C ILE A 100 -14.93 6.80 5.51
N LYS A 101 -15.53 7.36 6.57
CA LYS A 101 -16.98 7.54 6.66
C LYS A 101 -17.52 8.41 5.53
N ALA A 102 -16.94 9.60 5.33
CA ALA A 102 -17.34 10.51 4.27
C ALA A 102 -17.26 9.84 2.89
N ARG A 103 -16.19 9.09 2.62
CA ARG A 103 -16.00 8.34 1.37
C ARG A 103 -16.99 7.18 1.20
N SER A 104 -17.47 6.58 2.29
CA SER A 104 -18.48 5.51 2.26
C SER A 104 -19.90 6.01 2.01
N GLU A 105 -20.19 7.28 2.33
CA GLU A 105 -21.52 7.89 2.16
C GLU A 105 -21.73 8.48 0.75
N VAL A 106 -20.69 8.59 -0.07
CA VAL A 106 -20.81 9.09 -1.44
C VAL A 106 -21.43 8.04 -2.36
N ASN A 107 -22.40 8.44 -3.18
CA ASN A 107 -23.12 7.55 -4.11
C ASN A 107 -22.36 7.25 -5.41
N THR A 108 -21.26 7.94 -5.68
CA THR A 108 -20.47 7.81 -6.91
C THR A 108 -19.22 6.95 -6.66
N LEU A 109 -19.07 5.85 -7.41
CA LEU A 109 -17.88 5.00 -7.35
C LEU A 109 -16.57 5.79 -7.57
N LYS A 110 -16.62 6.88 -8.35
CA LYS A 110 -15.47 7.73 -8.63
C LYS A 110 -14.93 8.49 -7.43
N GLU A 111 -15.71 8.63 -6.36
CA GLU A 111 -15.32 9.33 -5.14
C GLU A 111 -15.21 8.39 -3.94
N GLN A 112 -15.70 7.15 -4.05
CA GLN A 112 -15.62 6.16 -2.98
C GLN A 112 -14.19 5.65 -2.76
N LEU A 113 -13.90 5.27 -1.53
CA LEU A 113 -12.68 4.57 -1.18
C LEU A 113 -12.88 3.07 -1.43
N HIS A 114 -11.93 2.40 -2.09
CA HIS A 114 -12.09 1.00 -2.50
C HIS A 114 -11.29 0.00 -1.65
N ALA A 115 -10.19 0.44 -1.03
CA ALA A 115 -9.40 -0.37 -0.12
C ALA A 115 -8.60 0.51 0.84
N ILE A 116 -8.21 -0.08 1.97
CA ILE A 116 -7.30 0.52 2.95
C ILE A 116 -6.10 -0.40 3.12
N TRP A 117 -4.90 0.17 3.04
CA TRP A 117 -3.65 -0.51 3.36
C TRP A 117 -3.03 0.15 4.59
N ILE A 118 -2.93 -0.58 5.69
CA ILE A 118 -2.29 -0.10 6.92
C ILE A 118 -0.90 -0.71 7.05
N CYS A 119 0.12 0.15 7.09
CA CYS A 119 1.53 -0.21 7.02
C CYS A 119 2.15 -0.29 8.42
N PHE A 120 2.71 -1.45 8.76
CA PHE A 120 3.41 -1.71 10.02
C PHE A 120 4.91 -1.94 9.73
N PRO A 121 5.79 -0.97 9.98
CA PRO A 121 7.23 -1.16 9.80
C PRO A 121 7.77 -2.13 10.86
N VAL A 122 8.37 -3.24 10.41
CA VAL A 122 8.86 -4.32 11.31
C VAL A 122 10.33 -4.21 11.69
N ASP A 123 11.02 -3.17 11.21
CA ASP A 123 12.43 -2.88 11.54
C ASP A 123 12.61 -2.20 12.90
N GLU A 124 11.53 -1.62 13.43
CA GLU A 124 11.48 -0.92 14.71
C GLU A 124 11.31 -1.88 15.90
N ASP A 125 11.76 -1.48 17.09
CA ASP A 125 11.59 -2.28 18.31
C ASP A 125 10.11 -2.42 18.73
N ARG A 126 9.27 -1.46 18.33
CA ARG A 126 7.82 -1.49 18.53
C ARG A 126 7.11 -1.46 17.16
N PRO A 127 6.90 -2.62 16.52
CA PRO A 127 6.29 -2.71 15.19
C PRO A 127 4.78 -2.47 15.18
N LEU A 128 4.11 -2.60 16.34
CA LEU A 128 2.68 -2.31 16.53
C LEU A 128 2.54 -1.26 17.62
N LEU A 129 2.31 0.00 17.26
CA LEU A 129 2.05 1.07 18.23
C LEU A 129 0.59 1.00 18.72
N PRO A 130 0.32 1.40 19.98
CA PRO A 130 -1.06 1.48 20.48
C PRO A 130 -1.98 2.33 19.59
N THR A 131 -1.49 3.47 19.07
CA THR A 131 -2.26 4.33 18.16
C THR A 131 -2.57 3.67 16.81
N GLU A 132 -1.65 2.86 16.27
CA GLU A 132 -1.92 2.10 15.05
C GLU A 132 -2.96 0.99 15.31
N MET A 133 -2.96 0.41 16.51
CA MET A 133 -3.94 -0.60 16.92
C MET A 133 -5.32 0.00 17.25
N ASP A 134 -5.35 1.25 17.72
CA ASP A 134 -6.58 1.98 18.01
C ASP A 134 -7.44 2.20 16.76
N PHE A 135 -6.84 2.25 15.57
CA PHE A 135 -7.56 2.26 14.29
C PHE A 135 -8.55 1.08 14.18
N PHE A 136 -8.21 -0.09 14.73
CA PHE A 136 -9.08 -1.27 14.67
C PHE A 136 -10.18 -1.30 15.73
N LYS A 137 -10.31 -0.26 16.56
CA LYS A 137 -11.44 -0.12 17.51
C LYS A 137 -12.72 0.32 16.82
N GLU A 138 -12.60 0.98 15.67
CA GLU A 138 -13.72 1.46 14.86
C GLU A 138 -13.74 0.75 13.50
N GLY A 139 -14.94 0.51 12.98
CA GLY A 139 -15.11 -0.16 11.68
C GLY A 139 -14.82 0.76 10.49
N THR A 140 -14.58 0.14 9.33
CA THR A 140 -14.29 0.83 8.06
C THR A 140 -15.43 0.74 7.05
N HIS A 141 -16.66 0.55 7.53
CA HIS A 141 -17.85 0.34 6.71
C HIS A 141 -17.67 -0.83 5.74
N SER A 142 -17.89 -0.64 4.44
CA SER A 142 -17.68 -1.66 3.40
C SER A 142 -16.25 -1.71 2.86
N VAL A 143 -15.35 -0.81 3.30
CA VAL A 143 -14.00 -0.69 2.75
C VAL A 143 -13.07 -1.71 3.41
N PRO A 144 -12.50 -2.68 2.67
CA PRO A 144 -11.64 -3.70 3.23
C PRO A 144 -10.29 -3.14 3.69
N VAL A 145 -9.81 -3.63 4.84
CA VAL A 145 -8.48 -3.31 5.36
C VAL A 145 -7.52 -4.48 5.14
N ILE A 146 -6.36 -4.19 4.56
CA ILE A 146 -5.22 -5.11 4.45
C ILE A 146 -4.09 -4.59 5.35
N ALA A 147 -3.61 -5.44 6.26
CA ALA A 147 -2.42 -5.17 7.06
C ALA A 147 -1.17 -5.49 6.25
N VAL A 148 -0.29 -4.52 6.08
CA VAL A 148 0.94 -4.63 5.29
C VAL A 148 2.13 -4.45 6.22
N PHE A 149 2.87 -5.52 6.48
CA PHE A 149 4.11 -5.45 7.23
C PHE A 149 5.24 -5.05 6.29
N THR A 150 5.83 -3.90 6.54
CA THR A 150 6.84 -3.29 5.65
C THR A 150 8.24 -3.44 6.22
N LYS A 151 9.25 -3.30 5.36
CA LYS A 151 10.68 -3.37 5.72
C LYS A 151 11.09 -4.74 6.29
N CYS A 152 10.52 -5.82 5.75
CA CYS A 152 10.86 -7.17 6.15
C CYS A 152 12.33 -7.55 5.84
N ASP A 153 12.96 -6.87 4.88
CA ASP A 153 14.38 -6.95 4.56
C ASP A 153 15.27 -6.42 5.71
N ALA A 154 14.87 -5.31 6.34
CA ALA A 154 15.55 -4.78 7.52
C ALA A 154 15.35 -5.70 8.74
N LEU A 155 14.15 -6.24 8.96
CA LEU A 155 13.91 -7.28 9.98
C LEU A 155 14.82 -8.50 9.75
N ARG A 156 14.91 -8.99 8.50
CA ARG A 156 15.78 -10.11 8.15
C ARG A 156 17.24 -9.81 8.47
N THR A 157 17.69 -8.58 8.22
CA THR A 157 19.04 -8.12 8.56
C THR A 157 19.26 -8.10 10.07
N LYS A 158 18.29 -7.60 10.85
CA LYS A 158 18.31 -7.59 12.32
C LYS A 158 18.43 -9.01 12.89
N ILE A 159 17.58 -9.93 12.47
CA ILE A 159 17.61 -11.33 12.91
C ILE A 159 18.92 -12.01 12.49
N THR A 160 19.43 -11.72 11.28
CA THR A 160 20.73 -12.26 10.84
C THR A 160 21.86 -11.81 11.78
N LYS A 161 21.86 -10.55 12.21
CA LYS A 161 22.83 -10.04 13.19
C LYS A 161 22.68 -10.74 14.54
N GLU A 162 21.46 -10.86 15.06
CA GLU A 162 21.19 -11.56 16.33
C GLU A 162 21.65 -13.03 16.33
N LEU A 163 21.47 -13.75 15.21
CA LEU A 163 21.95 -15.13 15.08
C LEU A 163 23.48 -15.20 15.04
N ARG A 164 24.15 -14.23 14.40
CA ARG A 164 25.62 -14.13 14.40
C ARG A 164 26.16 -13.84 15.80
N ASP A 165 25.51 -12.94 16.54
CA ASP A 165 25.88 -12.59 17.92
C ASP A 165 25.71 -13.80 18.87
N LYS A 166 24.81 -14.74 18.54
CA LYS A 166 24.66 -16.04 19.20
C LYS A 166 25.64 -17.12 18.75
N GLY A 167 26.63 -16.76 17.92
CA GLY A 167 27.69 -17.66 17.44
C GLY A 167 27.37 -18.40 16.14
N ILE A 168 26.19 -18.20 15.54
CA ILE A 168 25.80 -18.86 14.29
C ILE A 168 26.46 -18.12 13.12
N THR A 169 27.65 -18.58 12.74
CA THR A 169 28.43 -18.03 11.64
C THR A 169 28.47 -18.95 10.42
N ASN A 170 28.09 -20.22 10.58
CA ASN A 170 28.03 -21.18 9.49
C ASN A 170 26.90 -20.81 8.50
N ARG A 171 27.25 -20.68 7.21
CA ARG A 171 26.32 -20.26 6.15
C ARG A 171 25.16 -21.24 5.93
N MET A 172 25.38 -22.55 6.04
CA MET A 172 24.31 -23.55 5.87
C MET A 172 23.32 -23.51 7.04
N GLU A 173 23.84 -23.41 8.26
CA GLU A 173 23.02 -23.29 9.46
C GLU A 173 22.18 -22.01 9.44
N MET A 174 22.79 -20.86 9.10
CA MET A 174 22.10 -19.59 8.93
C MET A 174 20.97 -19.67 7.89
N LYS A 175 21.24 -20.30 6.72
CA LYS A 175 20.24 -20.47 5.66
C LYS A 175 19.06 -21.31 6.11
N LYS A 176 19.27 -22.26 7.03
CA LYS A 176 18.22 -23.12 7.60
C LYS A 176 17.40 -22.38 8.67
N LEU A 177 18.04 -21.67 9.59
CA LEU A 177 17.39 -21.08 10.75
C LEU A 177 16.72 -19.73 10.49
N LEU A 178 17.31 -18.90 9.61
CA LEU A 178 16.83 -17.54 9.39
C LEU A 178 15.36 -17.47 8.90
N PRO A 179 14.91 -18.29 7.92
CA PRO A 179 13.51 -18.26 7.48
C PRO A 179 12.53 -18.55 8.61
N ASP A 180 12.84 -19.54 9.47
CA ASP A 180 11.96 -19.92 10.58
C ASP A 180 11.87 -18.83 11.65
N HIS A 181 12.99 -18.15 11.95
CA HIS A 181 13.01 -17.06 12.92
C HIS A 181 12.24 -15.84 12.41
N VAL A 182 12.44 -15.46 11.14
CA VAL A 182 11.69 -14.37 10.50
C VAL A 182 10.19 -14.70 10.49
N LYS A 183 9.83 -15.90 10.06
CA LYS A 183 8.44 -16.35 10.01
C LYS A 183 7.79 -16.34 11.40
N LYS A 184 8.46 -16.91 12.41
CA LYS A 184 7.95 -16.93 13.79
C LYS A 184 7.70 -15.52 14.34
N TYR A 185 8.60 -14.58 14.05
CA TYR A 185 8.43 -13.18 14.44
C TYR A 185 7.20 -12.55 13.78
N LEU A 186 7.07 -12.71 12.46
CA LEU A 186 5.98 -12.15 11.67
C LEU A 186 4.62 -12.78 12.03
N ASP A 187 4.56 -14.10 12.21
CA ASP A 187 3.36 -14.82 12.65
C ASP A 187 2.91 -14.31 14.03
N GLY A 188 3.85 -14.06 14.95
CA GLY A 188 3.55 -13.45 16.24
C GLY A 188 2.93 -12.05 16.14
N LEU A 189 3.35 -11.22 15.18
CA LEU A 189 2.72 -9.93 14.93
C LEU A 189 1.32 -10.06 14.35
N VAL A 190 1.12 -10.99 13.41
CA VAL A 190 -0.20 -11.29 12.85
C VAL A 190 -1.17 -11.72 13.94
N ASP A 191 -0.74 -12.62 14.83
CA ASP A 191 -1.57 -13.13 15.92
C ASP A 191 -1.94 -12.01 16.90
N ARG A 192 -0.99 -11.13 17.23
CA ARG A 192 -1.28 -9.93 18.03
C ARG A 192 -2.34 -9.05 17.38
N VAL A 193 -2.22 -8.74 16.09
CA VAL A 193 -3.25 -7.94 15.39
C VAL A 193 -4.61 -8.65 15.43
N LYS A 194 -4.66 -9.97 15.21
CA LYS A 194 -5.92 -10.74 15.25
C LYS A 194 -6.58 -10.79 16.63
N ILE A 195 -5.80 -10.72 17.70
CA ILE A 195 -6.27 -10.76 19.09
C ILE A 195 -6.72 -9.36 19.53
N GLU A 196 -5.92 -8.33 19.25
CA GLU A 196 -6.13 -6.98 19.75
C GLU A 196 -7.17 -6.18 18.91
N ALA A 197 -7.33 -6.49 17.62
CA ALA A 197 -8.25 -5.79 16.72
C ALA A 197 -9.72 -6.17 16.95
N SER A 198 -10.57 -5.18 17.25
CA SER A 198 -12.04 -5.37 17.28
C SER A 198 -12.61 -5.54 15.87
N PHE A 199 -12.14 -4.73 14.92
CA PHE A 199 -12.42 -4.85 13.49
C PHE A 199 -11.18 -5.38 12.77
N LYS A 200 -11.19 -6.67 12.41
CA LYS A 200 -10.00 -7.35 11.90
C LYS A 200 -9.69 -6.98 10.44
N PRO A 201 -8.40 -6.84 10.07
CA PRO A 201 -8.01 -6.83 8.67
C PRO A 201 -8.50 -8.09 7.96
N LYS A 202 -8.92 -7.94 6.69
CA LYS A 202 -9.31 -9.07 5.83
C LYS A 202 -8.11 -9.81 5.24
N GLY A 203 -6.90 -9.24 5.33
CA GLY A 203 -5.69 -9.87 4.83
C GLY A 203 -4.41 -9.33 5.47
N PHE A 204 -3.34 -10.11 5.36
CA PHE A 204 -1.99 -9.79 5.82
C PHE A 204 -1.01 -10.00 4.66
N VAL A 205 -0.10 -9.05 4.47
CA VAL A 205 0.93 -9.05 3.42
C VAL A 205 2.26 -8.65 4.04
N PHE A 206 3.34 -9.24 3.56
CA PHE A 206 4.71 -8.95 3.99
C PHE A 206 5.48 -8.38 2.81
N MET A 207 6.13 -7.23 2.99
CA MET A 207 6.89 -6.56 1.94
C MET A 207 8.35 -6.39 2.35
N GLU A 208 9.20 -7.16 1.69
CA GLU A 208 10.63 -6.97 1.46
C GLU A 208 10.84 -5.81 0.47
N GLY A 209 11.98 -5.13 0.53
CA GLY A 209 12.28 -3.93 -0.28
C GLY A 209 12.15 -4.08 -1.82
N LEU A 210 12.59 -3.04 -2.54
CA LEU A 210 12.34 -2.86 -3.98
C LEU A 210 12.80 -4.02 -4.89
N GLU A 211 13.81 -4.79 -4.47
CA GLU A 211 14.39 -5.91 -5.25
C GLU A 211 13.36 -6.97 -5.68
N ARG A 212 12.24 -7.10 -4.94
CA ARG A 212 11.18 -8.07 -5.23
C ARG A 212 9.82 -7.41 -5.44
N ALA A 213 9.79 -6.18 -5.96
CA ALA A 213 8.56 -5.39 -6.02
C ALA A 213 7.39 -6.12 -6.73
N GLN A 214 7.62 -6.69 -7.91
CA GLN A 214 6.55 -7.26 -8.74
C GLN A 214 5.79 -8.42 -8.07
N PRO A 215 6.44 -9.51 -7.58
CA PRO A 215 5.73 -10.58 -6.88
C PRO A 215 4.97 -10.11 -5.62
N GLN A 216 5.52 -9.12 -4.92
CA GLN A 216 4.93 -8.61 -3.68
C GLN A 216 3.70 -7.72 -3.94
N CYS A 217 3.77 -6.89 -4.98
CA CYS A 217 2.63 -6.13 -5.48
C CYS A 217 1.50 -7.06 -5.96
N ALA A 218 1.84 -8.16 -6.67
CA ALA A 218 0.86 -9.15 -7.08
C ALA A 218 0.13 -9.78 -5.88
N ALA A 219 0.87 -10.16 -4.84
CA ALA A 219 0.28 -10.70 -3.60
C ALA A 219 -0.60 -9.66 -2.88
N LEU A 220 -0.18 -8.39 -2.82
CA LEU A 220 -0.98 -7.31 -2.23
C LEU A 220 -2.29 -7.07 -3.00
N ILE A 221 -2.24 -7.11 -4.33
CA ILE A 221 -3.41 -6.97 -5.19
C ILE A 221 -4.34 -8.16 -5.05
N GLU A 222 -3.82 -9.38 -5.04
CA GLU A 222 -4.62 -10.59 -4.86
C GLU A 222 -5.36 -10.56 -3.51
N LYS A 223 -4.64 -10.23 -2.43
CA LYS A 223 -5.25 -10.08 -1.10
C LYS A 223 -6.28 -8.96 -1.06
N THR A 224 -6.01 -7.84 -1.71
CA THR A 224 -6.96 -6.72 -1.79
C THR A 224 -8.21 -7.12 -2.57
N SER A 225 -8.06 -7.77 -3.74
CA SER A 225 -9.16 -8.26 -4.57
C SER A 225 -10.05 -9.24 -3.82
N ASN A 226 -9.44 -10.23 -3.13
CA ASN A 226 -10.19 -11.23 -2.37
C ASN A 226 -10.91 -10.66 -1.14
N ALA A 227 -10.50 -9.49 -0.65
CA ALA A 227 -11.13 -8.83 0.48
C ALA A 227 -12.33 -7.94 0.08
N ILE A 228 -12.42 -7.55 -1.19
CA ILE A 228 -13.50 -6.72 -1.73
C ILE A 228 -14.71 -7.62 -2.00
N ASP A 229 -15.86 -7.32 -1.39
CA ASP A 229 -17.08 -8.13 -1.60
C ASP A 229 -17.82 -7.75 -2.90
N ASN A 230 -17.57 -6.56 -3.45
CA ASN A 230 -18.22 -6.05 -4.65
C ASN A 230 -17.47 -6.49 -5.93
N ILE A 231 -18.11 -7.32 -6.75
CA ILE A 231 -17.53 -7.83 -8.01
C ILE A 231 -17.14 -6.73 -8.99
N VAL A 232 -17.86 -5.60 -9.04
CA VAL A 232 -17.52 -4.47 -9.91
C VAL A 232 -16.21 -3.82 -9.46
N LEU A 233 -15.98 -3.71 -8.15
CA LEU A 233 -14.73 -3.18 -7.61
C LEU A 233 -13.56 -4.16 -7.79
N GLN A 234 -13.79 -5.47 -7.69
CA GLN A 234 -12.79 -6.48 -8.05
C GLN A 234 -12.40 -6.36 -9.52
N LEU A 235 -13.38 -6.29 -10.43
CA LEU A 235 -13.15 -6.10 -11.86
C LEU A 235 -12.42 -4.78 -12.14
N LEU A 236 -12.77 -3.68 -11.47
CA LEU A 236 -12.06 -2.42 -11.59
C LEU A 236 -10.58 -2.57 -11.23
N LEU A 237 -10.26 -3.23 -10.12
CA LEU A 237 -8.87 -3.47 -9.70
C LEU A 237 -8.08 -4.24 -10.77
N VAL A 238 -8.69 -5.29 -11.34
CA VAL A 238 -8.11 -6.07 -12.43
C VAL A 238 -7.90 -5.22 -13.69
N THR A 239 -8.89 -4.40 -14.06
CA THR A 239 -8.81 -3.54 -15.25
C THR A 239 -7.68 -2.51 -15.14
N VAL A 240 -7.48 -1.95 -13.95
CA VAL A 240 -6.39 -1.01 -13.67
C VAL A 240 -5.06 -1.70 -13.96
N GLN A 241 -4.81 -2.87 -13.36
CA GLN A 241 -3.58 -3.64 -13.54
C GLN A 241 -3.29 -3.98 -15.01
N GLN A 242 -4.28 -4.50 -15.74
CA GLN A 242 -4.12 -4.88 -17.15
C GLN A 242 -3.87 -3.68 -18.06
N CYS A 243 -4.56 -2.56 -17.82
CA CYS A 243 -4.30 -1.36 -18.61
C CYS A 243 -2.88 -0.82 -18.40
N ASN A 244 -2.34 -0.94 -17.19
CA ASN A 244 -0.97 -0.49 -16.91
C ASN A 244 0.08 -1.37 -17.60
N LEU A 245 -0.13 -2.69 -17.62
CA LEU A 245 0.70 -3.60 -18.41
C LEU A 245 0.69 -3.21 -19.90
N ASN A 246 -0.49 -2.94 -20.46
CA ASN A 246 -0.64 -2.50 -21.84
C ASN A 246 0.02 -1.15 -22.13
N LEU A 247 -0.10 -0.17 -21.21
CA LEU A 247 0.55 1.13 -21.34
C LEU A 247 2.08 1.02 -21.26
N THR A 248 2.59 0.12 -20.41
CA THR A 248 4.02 -0.17 -20.28
C THR A 248 4.57 -0.76 -21.58
N ILE A 249 3.88 -1.75 -22.15
CA ILE A 249 4.24 -2.35 -23.45
C ILE A 249 4.24 -1.30 -24.57
N LYS A 250 3.17 -0.49 -24.68
CA LYS A 250 3.08 0.57 -25.69
C LYS A 250 4.19 1.60 -25.56
N SER A 251 4.55 1.98 -24.33
CA SER A 251 5.62 2.95 -24.06
C SER A 251 6.99 2.37 -24.42
N ALA A 252 7.26 1.11 -24.08
CA ALA A 252 8.47 0.39 -24.47
C ALA A 252 8.60 0.28 -26.00
N MET A 253 7.51 -0.07 -26.70
CA MET A 253 7.50 -0.13 -28.17
C MET A 253 7.81 1.22 -28.81
N LYS A 254 7.24 2.33 -28.31
CA LYS A 254 7.56 3.68 -28.79
C LYS A 254 9.04 4.03 -28.59
N TYR A 255 9.61 3.68 -27.44
CA TYR A 255 11.03 3.89 -27.16
C TYR A 255 11.93 3.09 -28.12
N PHE A 256 11.60 1.82 -28.38
CA PHE A 256 12.34 0.97 -29.33
C PHE A 256 12.26 1.46 -30.77
N VAL A 257 11.11 1.98 -31.22
CA VAL A 257 10.96 2.55 -32.56
C VAL A 257 11.76 3.85 -32.68
N THR A 258 11.79 4.67 -31.64
CA THR A 258 12.56 5.92 -31.61
C THR A 258 14.07 5.67 -31.66
N LEU A 259 14.56 4.63 -30.98
CA LEU A 259 15.98 4.22 -30.98
C LEU A 259 16.44 3.55 -32.28
N ARG A 260 15.53 2.91 -33.03
CA ARG A 260 15.85 2.33 -34.36
C ARG A 260 15.73 3.33 -35.51
N GLY A 261 15.22 4.53 -35.24
CA GLY A 261 15.11 5.63 -36.19
C GLY A 261 16.23 6.67 -36.10
N CYS A 262 17.27 6.42 -35.29
CA CYS A 262 18.50 7.21 -35.20
C CYS A 262 19.66 6.45 -35.85
#